data_AF-A0A7V4LQK1-F1
#
_entry.id   AF-A0A7V4LQK1-F1
#
_cell.length_a   1.000
_cell.length_b   1.000
_cell.length_c   1.000
_cell.angle_alpha   90.00
_cell.angle_beta   90.00
_cell.angle_gamma   90.00
#
_symmetry.space_group_name_H-M   'P 1'
#
loop_
_entity.id
_entity.type
_entity.pdbx_description
1 polymer ?
#
loop_
_entity_poly.entity_id
_entity_poly.type
_entity_poly.pdbx_seq_one_letter_code
_entity_poly.pdbx_strand_id
1 'polypeptide(L)' 'MPVKIRLSRKGRRGRPYYHIVVADSRAPRDG' A
#
# COMPACT_ATOMS: atom_id res chain seq x y z
N MET A 1 -8.24 -2.99 -15.67
CA MET A 1 -7.07 -2.46 -14.92
C MET A 1 -6.32 -3.61 -14.31
N PRO A 2 -4.99 -3.68 -14.42
CA PRO A 2 -4.25 -4.77 -13.78
C PRO A 2 -4.29 -4.61 -12.26
N VAL A 3 -4.70 -5.67 -11.57
CA VAL A 3 -4.59 -5.76 -10.12
C VAL A 3 -3.11 -5.99 -9.76
N LYS A 4 -2.59 -5.20 -8.82
CA LYS A 4 -1.20 -5.30 -8.37
C LYS A 4 -1.16 -5.65 -6.89
N ILE A 5 -0.22 -6.52 -6.53
CA ILE A 5 0.17 -6.76 -5.15
C ILE A 5 1.19 -5.68 -4.79
N ARG A 6 0.93 -4.92 -3.73
CA ARG A 6 1.78 -3.80 -3.29
C ARG A 6 1.79 -3.66 -1.78
N LEU A 7 2.70 -2.82 -1.28
CA LEU A 7 2.80 -2.49 0.14
C LEU A 7 2.14 -1.14 0.44
N SER A 8 1.18 -1.11 1.36
CA SER A 8 0.64 0.12 1.94
C SER A 8 1.49 0.53 3.14
N ARG A 9 1.87 1.82 3.23
CA ARG A 9 2.72 2.32 4.32
C ARG A 9 1.84 2.81 5.46
N LYS A 10 2.09 2.29 6.65
CA LYS A 10 1.43 2.74 7.88
C LYS A 10 2.48 2.94 8.98
N GLY A 11 2.04 3.47 10.12
CA GLY A 11 2.91 3.80 11.25
C GLY A 11 3.43 5.23 11.21
N ARG A 12 4.41 5.51 12.06
CA ARG A 12 4.93 6.87 12.33
C ARG A 12 6.28 7.10 11.69
N ARG A 13 6.71 8.37 11.60
CA ARG A 13 8.07 8.72 11.16
C ARG A 13 9.09 8.02 12.08
N GLY A 14 10.08 7.35 11.47
CA GLY A 14 11.09 6.55 12.18
C GLY A 14 10.67 5.13 12.56
N ARG A 15 9.38 4.77 12.48
CA ARG A 15 8.88 3.40 12.73
C ARG A 15 7.72 3.03 11.78
N PRO A 16 7.97 2.92 10.46
CA PRO A 16 6.96 2.47 9.52
C PRO A 16 6.73 0.96 9.59
N TYR A 17 5.51 0.54 9.32
CA TYR A 17 5.16 -0.85 9.01
C TYR A 17 4.40 -0.91 7.68
N TYR A 18 4.40 -2.08 7.05
CA TYR A 18 3.86 -2.26 5.72
C TYR A 18 2.85 -3.40 5.69
N HIS A 19 1.71 -3.19 5.05
CA HIS A 19 0.71 -4.22 4.80
C HIS A 19 0.74 -4.64 3.33
N ILE A 20 0.66 -5.94 3.07
CA ILE A 20 0.45 -6.47 1.72
C ILE A 20 -0.99 -6.18 1.32
N VAL A 21 -1.18 -5.45 0.24
CA VAL A 21 -2.48 -5.04 -0.29
C VAL A 21 -2.58 -5.45 -1.75
N VAL A 22 -3.70 -6.06 -2.10
CA VAL A 22 -4.06 -6.39 -3.48
C VAL A 22 -5.03 -5.32 -3.96
N ALA A 23 -4.61 -4.46 -4.90
CA ALA A 23 -5.42 -3.32 -5.32
C ALA A 23 -5.29 -2.99 -6.81
N ASP A 24 -6.30 -2.25 -7.27
CA ASP A 24 -6.29 -1.38 -8.44
C ASP A 24 -4.90 -0.76 -8.71
N SER A 25 -4.25 -0.99 -9.87
CA SER A 25 -3.14 -0.16 -10.32
C SER A 25 -3.37 1.36 -10.23
N ARG A 26 -4.61 1.84 -10.38
CA ARG A 26 -4.98 3.26 -10.24
C ARG A 26 -5.24 3.70 -8.80
N ALA A 27 -5.43 2.77 -7.87
CA ALA A 27 -5.80 3.11 -6.52
C ALA A 27 -4.63 3.81 -5.79
N PRO A 28 -4.85 4.76 -4.88
CA PRO A 28 -3.78 5.42 -4.13
C PRO A 28 -3.08 4.44 -3.18
N ARG A 29 -1.80 4.66 -2.88
CA ARG A 29 -0.96 3.71 -2.13
C ARG A 29 -1.43 3.45 -0.69
N ASP A 30 -2.03 4.45 -0.05
CA ASP A 30 -2.41 4.39 1.37
C ASP A 30 -3.92 4.35 1.60
N GLY A 31 -4.70 4.23 0.51
CA GLY A 31 -6.12 4.53 0.44
C GLY A 31 -6.36 5.78 -0.39
#